data_AF-A0ABC9ZJR8-F1
#
_entry.id   AF-A0ABC9ZJR8-F1
#
_cell.length_a   1.000
_cell.length_b   1.000
_cell.length_c   1.000
_cell.angle_alpha   90.00
_cell.angle_beta   90.00
_cell.angle_gamma   90.00
#
_symmetry.space_group_name_H-M   'P 1'
#
loop_
_entity.id
_entity.type
_entity.pdbx_description
1 polymer ?
#
loop_
_entity_poly.entity_id
_entity_poly.type
_entity_poly.pdbx_seq_one_letter_code
_entity_poly.pdbx_strand_id
1 'polypeptide(L)'
;MTYREIMRKFVAVSSAVAVVALSVTGCSSESESDSPKPVFRATTEQQTESTEQTQQQADPQRVVTETVTAENKENEKEKCADGGSDLQKRFANGAKGVLNTNEDDFKFHYTVIDGAYDPCAEISYAVLSGALGDENGPAGTGASIADGILIWSEGELVGGHGITASSVEEASMVGDDEIELTVGNRGRTTAEGITETARVRLEVEDDQLVPVGGDIEQYKSFTDGNVQLYP
;
A
#
# COMPACT_ATOMS: atom_id res chain seq x y z
N MET A 1 -30.23 35.09 13.27
CA MET A 1 -30.92 34.71 14.51
C MET A 1 -30.01 33.77 15.26
N THR A 2 -29.59 34.20 16.44
CA THR A 2 -28.68 33.50 17.34
C THR A 2 -29.49 32.74 18.39
N TYR A 3 -28.82 31.74 18.98
CA TYR A 3 -28.96 31.30 20.38
C TYR A 3 -30.04 30.26 20.75
N ARG A 4 -29.51 29.19 21.38
CA ARG A 4 -30.04 28.48 22.55
C ARG A 4 -31.16 27.46 22.34
N GLU A 5 -31.03 26.39 23.12
CA GLU A 5 -31.94 25.25 23.31
C GLU A 5 -31.68 24.17 22.26
N ILE A 6 -30.82 23.19 22.50
CA ILE A 6 -31.14 22.01 23.32
C ILE A 6 -29.89 21.58 24.10
N MET A 7 -29.77 22.06 25.33
CA MET A 7 -28.86 21.51 26.34
C MET A 7 -29.63 21.50 27.65
N ARG A 8 -30.28 20.37 27.96
CA ARG A 8 -30.75 20.11 29.31
C ARG A 8 -30.84 18.61 29.58
N LYS A 9 -29.90 18.19 30.44
CA LYS A 9 -30.05 17.21 31.52
C LYS A 9 -30.01 15.74 31.13
N PHE A 10 -28.86 15.10 31.37
CA PHE A 10 -28.76 13.89 32.19
C PHE A 10 -27.38 13.92 32.89
N VAL A 11 -27.34 14.48 34.09
CA VAL A 11 -27.10 13.75 35.36
C VAL A 11 -25.75 13.05 35.38
N ALA A 12 -24.81 13.70 36.07
CA ALA A 12 -23.54 13.15 36.49
C ALA A 12 -23.76 11.93 37.41
N VAL A 13 -23.06 10.83 37.12
CA VAL A 13 -22.80 9.77 38.07
C VAL A 13 -21.28 9.61 38.15
N SER A 14 -20.72 10.22 39.18
CA SER A 14 -19.37 9.95 39.66
C SER A 14 -19.40 8.67 40.49
N SER A 15 -18.63 7.64 40.12
CA SER A 15 -18.41 6.49 40.98
C SER A 15 -17.01 5.88 40.79
N ALA A 16 -16.19 6.12 41.80
CA ALA A 16 -15.18 5.25 42.42
C ALA A 16 -14.07 4.60 41.57
N VAL A 17 -12.85 5.07 41.85
CA VAL A 17 -11.56 4.42 41.69
C VAL A 17 -11.52 3.08 42.46
N ALA A 18 -11.06 2.02 41.80
CA ALA A 18 -10.56 0.81 42.46
C ALA A 18 -9.17 0.48 41.91
N VAL A 19 -8.18 0.68 42.77
CA VAL A 19 -6.78 0.25 42.57
C VAL A 19 -6.72 -1.26 42.84
N VAL A 20 -6.27 -2.06 41.87
CA VAL A 20 -5.86 -3.44 42.11
C VAL A 20 -4.41 -3.60 41.66
N ALA A 21 -3.62 -4.10 42.60
CA ALA A 21 -2.16 -4.18 42.56
C ALA A 21 -1.64 -5.26 41.61
N LEU A 22 -0.45 -5.00 41.09
CA LEU A 22 0.42 -5.91 40.34
C LEU A 22 0.83 -7.11 41.21
N SER A 23 0.82 -8.31 40.62
CA SER A 23 1.69 -9.41 41.05
C SER A 23 2.33 -10.03 39.81
N VAL A 24 3.61 -9.74 39.65
CA VAL A 24 4.50 -10.36 38.68
C VAL A 24 5.01 -11.66 39.30
N THR A 25 4.74 -12.79 38.66
CA THR A 25 5.46 -14.05 38.89
C THR A 25 5.94 -14.54 37.54
N GLY A 26 7.25 -14.40 37.33
CA GLY A 26 7.96 -15.01 36.22
C GLY A 26 8.63 -16.32 36.63
N CYS A 27 9.08 -17.03 35.58
CA CYS A 27 9.95 -18.21 35.53
C CYS A 27 9.32 -19.54 35.95
N SER A 28 9.57 -20.66 35.28
CA SER A 28 10.25 -20.98 34.02
C SER A 28 9.83 -22.42 33.70
N SER A 29 9.77 -22.78 32.43
CA SER A 29 9.87 -24.20 32.06
C SER A 29 10.89 -24.31 30.95
N GLU A 30 12.00 -24.92 31.34
CA GLU A 30 13.08 -25.42 30.51
C GLU A 30 12.53 -26.34 29.42
N SER A 31 13.12 -26.26 28.23
CA SER A 31 13.28 -27.41 27.35
C SER A 31 14.48 -27.14 26.45
N GLU A 32 15.60 -27.71 26.87
CA GLU A 32 16.73 -28.04 25.99
C GLU A 32 16.23 -28.90 24.82
N SER A 33 16.66 -28.58 23.60
CA SER A 33 16.69 -29.58 22.54
C SER A 33 17.93 -29.38 21.69
N ASP A 34 18.86 -30.29 21.92
CA ASP A 34 20.13 -30.46 21.23
C ASP A 34 19.92 -31.34 19.97
N SER A 35 20.54 -30.89 18.88
CA SER A 35 20.99 -31.65 17.70
C SER A 35 19.97 -32.19 16.67
N PRO A 36 20.40 -32.50 15.41
CA PRO A 36 21.53 -31.98 14.62
C PRO A 36 21.16 -31.56 13.17
N LYS A 37 22.06 -30.83 12.50
CA LYS A 37 22.06 -30.56 11.05
C LYS A 37 22.14 -31.86 10.23
N PRO A 38 21.36 -32.00 9.15
CA PRO A 38 21.76 -32.83 8.02
C PRO A 38 22.56 -32.01 7.01
N VAL A 39 23.86 -32.30 6.95
CA VAL A 39 24.67 -32.12 5.74
C VAL A 39 24.43 -33.35 4.87
N PHE A 40 23.98 -33.17 3.63
CA PHE A 40 24.18 -34.20 2.60
C PHE A 40 24.77 -33.62 1.32
N ARG A 41 25.77 -34.36 0.86
CA ARG A 41 26.71 -34.11 -0.23
C ARG A 41 26.07 -34.15 -1.61
N ALA A 42 26.76 -33.47 -2.52
CA ALA A 42 26.67 -33.55 -3.97
C ALA A 42 26.80 -34.97 -4.53
N THR A 43 26.23 -35.19 -5.72
CA THR A 43 26.73 -36.13 -6.73
C THR A 43 26.45 -35.56 -8.13
N THR A 44 27.46 -35.71 -8.99
CA THR A 44 27.63 -35.17 -10.34
C THR A 44 27.18 -36.18 -11.41
N GLU A 45 27.06 -35.70 -12.66
CA GLU A 45 27.07 -36.42 -13.96
C GLU A 45 25.70 -36.97 -14.40
N GLN A 46 25.19 -36.71 -15.61
CA GLN A 46 25.84 -37.07 -16.86
C GLN A 46 25.34 -36.26 -18.08
N GLN A 47 26.33 -35.92 -18.91
CA GLN A 47 26.31 -35.38 -20.27
C GLN A 47 25.73 -36.36 -21.29
N THR A 48 24.99 -35.89 -22.30
CA THR A 48 25.08 -36.45 -23.67
C THR A 48 24.78 -35.37 -24.70
N GLU A 49 25.69 -35.28 -25.65
CA GLU A 49 25.83 -34.41 -26.81
C GLU A 49 25.53 -35.25 -28.07
N SER A 50 24.87 -34.68 -29.08
CA SER A 50 25.15 -34.91 -30.52
C SER A 50 24.15 -34.16 -31.43
N THR A 51 24.60 -33.03 -31.99
CA THR A 51 24.87 -32.77 -33.42
C THR A 51 24.36 -33.81 -34.46
N GLU A 52 23.93 -33.53 -35.70
CA GLU A 52 24.18 -32.42 -36.64
C GLU A 52 23.34 -32.57 -37.95
N GLN A 53 23.00 -31.44 -38.60
CA GLN A 53 22.83 -31.16 -40.07
C GLN A 53 21.76 -31.89 -40.93
N THR A 54 21.13 -31.29 -41.96
CA THR A 54 21.72 -30.56 -43.12
C THR A 54 20.76 -29.51 -43.75
N GLN A 55 21.39 -28.55 -44.42
CA GLN A 55 20.96 -27.33 -45.12
C GLN A 55 20.09 -27.51 -46.39
N GLN A 56 19.31 -26.48 -46.78
CA GLN A 56 19.37 -25.89 -48.14
C GLN A 56 18.63 -24.53 -48.30
N GLN A 57 19.44 -23.47 -48.34
CA GLN A 57 19.49 -22.27 -49.20
C GLN A 57 18.27 -21.73 -50.00
N ALA A 58 17.91 -20.48 -49.64
CA ALA A 58 17.63 -19.26 -50.43
C ALA A 58 16.48 -19.14 -51.45
N ASP A 59 15.53 -18.25 -51.14
CA ASP A 59 14.94 -17.25 -52.06
C ASP A 59 14.52 -16.00 -51.23
N PRO A 60 14.90 -14.76 -51.59
CA PRO A 60 14.69 -13.59 -50.74
C PRO A 60 13.32 -12.96 -51.01
N GLN A 61 12.32 -13.30 -50.21
CA GLN A 61 11.13 -12.46 -50.07
C GLN A 61 11.37 -11.40 -49.00
N ARG A 62 11.51 -10.19 -49.51
CA ARG A 62 11.53 -8.87 -48.87
C ARG A 62 10.68 -8.81 -47.59
N VAL A 63 11.31 -9.04 -46.45
CA VAL A 63 10.77 -8.70 -45.13
C VAL A 63 10.78 -7.18 -45.04
N VAL A 64 9.59 -6.58 -45.05
CA VAL A 64 9.42 -5.19 -44.62
C VAL A 64 9.44 -5.24 -43.10
N THR A 65 10.64 -5.21 -42.53
CA THR A 65 10.83 -5.11 -41.08
C THR A 65 10.47 -3.70 -40.64
N GLU A 66 9.43 -3.66 -39.81
CA GLU A 66 9.13 -2.68 -38.77
C GLU A 66 10.20 -1.61 -38.54
N THR A 67 9.84 -0.36 -38.81
CA THR A 67 10.59 0.82 -38.34
C THR A 67 9.62 1.91 -37.87
N VAL A 68 8.55 1.51 -37.17
CA VAL A 68 7.61 2.47 -36.54
C VAL A 68 7.44 2.21 -35.02
N THR A 69 7.93 1.10 -34.48
CA THR A 69 7.71 0.75 -33.05
C THR A 69 8.90 1.04 -32.13
N ALA A 70 10.08 1.36 -32.68
CA ALA A 70 11.29 1.56 -31.87
C ALA A 70 11.41 2.99 -31.30
N GLU A 71 11.02 4.02 -32.06
CA GLU A 71 11.14 5.43 -31.60
C GLU A 71 10.16 5.78 -30.45
N ASN A 72 9.01 5.12 -30.36
CA ASN A 72 8.08 5.33 -29.25
C ASN A 72 8.53 4.64 -27.96
N LYS A 73 9.03 3.39 -28.05
CA LYS A 73 9.54 2.68 -26.87
C LYS A 73 10.84 3.28 -26.32
N GLU A 74 11.67 3.90 -27.16
CA GLU A 74 12.87 4.61 -26.69
C GLU A 74 12.53 5.91 -25.96
N ASN A 75 11.55 6.69 -26.41
CA ASN A 75 11.08 7.89 -25.70
C ASN A 75 10.38 7.55 -24.36
N GLU A 76 9.62 6.46 -24.29
CA GLU A 76 9.01 5.98 -23.03
C GLU A 76 10.08 5.49 -22.04
N LYS A 77 11.13 4.81 -22.52
CA LYS A 77 12.25 4.36 -21.67
C LYS A 77 13.15 5.51 -21.19
N GLU A 78 13.27 6.59 -21.96
CA GLU A 78 14.04 7.77 -21.58
C GLU A 78 13.35 8.58 -20.47
N LYS A 79 12.01 8.61 -20.46
CA LYS A 79 11.18 9.17 -19.36
C LYS A 79 11.29 8.36 -18.05
N CYS A 80 11.77 7.12 -18.19
CA CYS A 80 11.85 6.13 -17.13
C CYS A 80 13.17 6.11 -16.35
N ALA A 81 14.22 6.69 -16.92
CA ALA A 81 15.57 6.63 -16.35
C ALA A 81 15.90 7.78 -15.40
N ASP A 82 15.13 8.87 -15.42
CA ASP A 82 15.33 9.97 -14.49
C ASP A 82 14.64 9.65 -13.17
N GLY A 83 15.36 9.01 -12.24
CA GLY A 83 14.98 8.83 -10.83
C GLY A 83 14.85 10.14 -10.03
N GLY A 84 14.42 11.22 -10.68
CA GLY A 84 14.45 12.59 -10.22
C GLY A 84 13.21 13.42 -10.52
N SER A 85 12.13 12.80 -11.02
CA SER A 85 10.84 13.50 -11.12
C SER A 85 10.37 13.99 -9.74
N ASP A 86 9.59 15.06 -9.71
CA ASP A 86 9.08 15.62 -8.45
C ASP A 86 8.23 14.59 -7.68
N LEU A 87 7.51 13.70 -8.40
CA LEU A 87 6.74 12.61 -7.81
C LEU A 87 7.64 11.54 -7.18
N GLN A 88 8.71 11.11 -7.85
CA GLN A 88 9.66 10.14 -7.26
C GLN A 88 10.29 10.67 -5.98
N LYS A 89 10.62 11.97 -5.91
CA LYS A 89 11.14 12.58 -4.67
C LYS A 89 10.07 12.70 -3.60
N ARG A 90 8.85 13.10 -3.98
CA ARG A 90 7.72 13.32 -3.06
C ARG A 90 7.19 12.03 -2.45
N PHE A 91 7.29 10.93 -3.18
CA PHE A 91 6.84 9.59 -2.78
C PHE A 91 7.98 8.58 -2.67
N ALA A 92 9.21 9.05 -2.43
CA ALA A 92 10.30 8.18 -2.00
C ALA A 92 10.05 7.67 -0.58
N ASN A 93 10.48 6.44 -0.26
CA ASN A 93 10.34 5.91 1.09
C ASN A 93 11.01 6.83 2.13
N GLY A 94 10.29 7.14 3.21
CA GLY A 94 10.68 8.10 4.25
C GLY A 94 10.43 9.57 3.90
N ALA A 95 10.00 9.90 2.68
CA ALA A 95 9.63 11.27 2.30
C ALA A 95 8.42 11.74 3.12
N LYS A 96 8.42 13.03 3.44
CA LYS A 96 7.31 13.67 4.16
C LYS A 96 6.65 14.70 3.27
N GLY A 97 5.34 14.85 3.42
CA GLY A 97 4.61 15.80 2.61
C GLY A 97 3.21 16.08 3.13
N VAL A 98 2.48 16.82 2.31
CA VAL A 98 1.07 17.16 2.52
C VAL A 98 0.32 16.89 1.22
N LEU A 99 -0.86 16.29 1.33
CA LEU A 99 -1.79 16.10 0.21
C LEU A 99 -3.05 16.92 0.44
N ASN A 100 -3.63 17.40 -0.65
CA ASN A 100 -5.00 17.87 -0.64
C ASN A 100 -5.93 16.68 -0.44
N THR A 101 -7.13 16.98 0.02
CA THR A 101 -8.19 15.99 0.14
C THR A 101 -9.43 16.41 -0.65
N ASN A 102 -10.42 15.54 -0.75
CA ASN A 102 -11.72 15.91 -1.33
C ASN A 102 -12.51 16.90 -0.45
N GLU A 103 -12.03 17.16 0.77
CA GLU A 103 -12.57 18.17 1.66
C GLU A 103 -11.58 19.34 1.76
N ASP A 104 -11.95 20.50 1.21
CA ASP A 104 -11.04 21.65 1.06
C ASP A 104 -10.41 22.13 2.38
N ASP A 105 -11.14 21.96 3.49
CA ASP A 105 -10.71 22.37 4.85
C ASP A 105 -9.66 21.41 5.45
N PHE A 106 -9.49 20.22 4.88
CA PHE A 106 -8.59 19.19 5.40
C PHE A 106 -7.38 18.93 4.50
N LYS A 107 -6.23 18.79 5.16
CA LYS A 107 -4.97 18.32 4.59
C LYS A 107 -4.56 17.00 5.20
N PHE A 108 -3.94 16.15 4.40
CA PHE A 108 -3.34 14.91 4.89
C PHE A 108 -1.83 15.07 5.00
N HIS A 109 -1.32 15.10 6.22
CA HIS A 109 0.11 15.21 6.52
C HIS A 109 0.69 13.81 6.66
N TYR A 110 1.71 13.47 5.87
CA TYR A 110 2.16 12.09 5.75
C TYR A 110 3.68 11.93 5.80
N THR A 111 4.08 10.70 6.09
CA THR A 111 5.40 10.12 5.80
C THR A 111 5.18 8.86 4.96
N VAL A 112 5.91 8.69 3.87
CA VAL A 112 5.92 7.42 3.11
C VAL A 112 6.61 6.36 3.97
N ILE A 113 5.93 5.26 4.23
CA ILE A 113 6.45 4.18 5.10
C ILE A 113 6.78 2.90 4.33
N ASP A 114 6.17 2.70 3.17
CA ASP A 114 6.44 1.57 2.30
C ASP A 114 6.15 1.93 0.83
N GLY A 115 6.78 1.17 -0.08
CA GLY A 115 6.71 1.42 -1.50
C GLY A 115 7.44 2.69 -1.94
N ALA A 116 7.33 2.99 -3.22
CA ALA A 116 7.75 4.24 -3.83
C ALA A 116 7.06 4.38 -5.19
N TYR A 117 6.83 5.62 -5.62
CA TYR A 117 6.38 5.89 -6.98
C TYR A 117 7.45 5.48 -8.00
N ASP A 118 7.07 4.65 -8.95
CA ASP A 118 7.88 4.24 -10.10
C ASP A 118 7.05 4.40 -11.39
N PRO A 119 7.37 5.37 -12.27
CA PRO A 119 6.66 5.56 -13.53
C PRO A 119 6.87 4.44 -14.57
N CYS A 120 7.76 3.49 -14.29
CA CYS A 120 8.19 2.46 -15.23
C CYS A 120 7.70 1.07 -14.88
N ALA A 121 7.16 0.93 -13.68
CA ALA A 121 6.47 -0.27 -13.28
C ALA A 121 5.05 -0.23 -13.84
N GLU A 122 4.53 -1.39 -14.22
CA GLU A 122 3.13 -1.56 -14.64
C GLU A 122 2.19 -1.10 -13.53
N ILE A 123 2.53 -1.44 -12.29
CA ILE A 123 1.96 -0.87 -11.07
C ILE A 123 3.09 -0.41 -10.13
N SER A 124 2.91 0.75 -9.51
CA SER A 124 3.67 1.17 -8.34
C SER A 124 2.75 1.71 -7.26
N TYR A 125 3.20 1.67 -6.00
CA TYR A 125 2.39 2.17 -4.88
C TYR A 125 3.27 2.87 -3.84
N ALA A 126 2.63 3.71 -3.04
CA ALA A 126 3.23 4.30 -1.85
C ALA A 126 2.24 4.25 -0.69
N VAL A 127 2.65 3.63 0.42
CA VAL A 127 1.90 3.62 1.68
C VAL A 127 2.32 4.82 2.50
N LEU A 128 1.34 5.58 2.96
CA LEU A 128 1.49 6.84 3.64
C LEU A 128 1.01 6.68 5.07
N SER A 129 1.87 6.86 6.06
CA SER A 129 1.41 6.99 7.45
C SER A 129 1.27 8.46 7.81
N GLY A 130 0.12 8.83 8.36
CA GLY A 130 -0.20 10.23 8.51
C GLY A 130 -1.34 10.56 9.45
N ALA A 131 -1.80 11.81 9.30
CA ALA A 131 -2.96 12.31 9.99
C ALA A 131 -3.60 13.46 9.21
N LEU A 132 -4.93 13.55 9.34
CA LEU A 132 -5.71 14.70 8.90
C LEU A 132 -5.41 15.92 9.78
N GLY A 133 -5.49 17.09 9.17
CA GLY A 133 -5.27 18.38 9.80
C GLY A 133 -5.63 19.50 8.84
N ASP A 134 -4.96 20.63 8.98
CA ASP A 134 -5.13 21.80 8.12
C ASP A 134 -3.77 22.30 7.59
N GLU A 135 -3.74 23.47 6.96
CA GLU A 135 -2.52 24.10 6.45
C GLU A 135 -1.42 24.29 7.51
N ASN A 136 -1.78 24.37 8.79
CA ASN A 136 -0.85 24.58 9.90
C ASN A 136 -0.25 23.27 10.44
N GLY A 137 -0.79 22.12 10.07
CA GLY A 137 -0.28 20.82 10.53
C GLY A 137 -1.37 19.79 10.82
N PRO A 138 -0.96 18.59 11.29
CA PRO A 138 -1.87 17.56 11.77
C PRO A 138 -2.73 18.04 12.94
N ALA A 139 -3.98 17.59 13.03
CA ALA A 139 -4.90 17.98 14.12
C ALA A 139 -4.45 17.49 15.51
N GLY A 140 -3.57 16.49 15.58
CA GLY A 140 -3.00 16.00 16.85
C GLY A 140 -3.97 15.20 17.72
N THR A 141 -5.04 14.64 17.12
CA THR A 141 -6.01 13.79 17.83
C THR A 141 -5.88 12.33 17.39
N GLY A 142 -6.28 11.39 18.24
CA GLY A 142 -6.29 9.97 17.86
C GLY A 142 -7.23 9.68 16.68
N ALA A 143 -8.32 10.44 16.57
CA ALA A 143 -9.31 10.28 15.49
C ALA A 143 -8.81 10.81 14.14
N SER A 144 -7.85 11.73 14.12
CA SER A 144 -7.27 12.24 12.88
C SER A 144 -6.19 11.33 12.28
N ILE A 145 -5.71 10.33 13.02
CA ILE A 145 -4.67 9.42 12.52
C ILE A 145 -5.27 8.51 11.47
N ALA A 146 -4.62 8.40 10.32
CA ALA A 146 -5.03 7.51 9.24
C ALA A 146 -3.80 7.18 8.40
N ASP A 147 -3.84 6.04 7.74
CA ASP A 147 -2.89 5.73 6.68
C ASP A 147 -3.59 5.92 5.33
N GLY A 148 -2.78 6.22 4.31
CA GLY A 148 -3.19 6.33 2.93
C GLY A 148 -2.41 5.38 2.05
N ILE A 149 -2.99 5.04 0.90
CA ILE A 149 -2.26 4.37 -0.18
C ILE A 149 -2.54 5.08 -1.50
N LEU A 150 -1.48 5.36 -2.24
CA LEU A 150 -1.53 5.82 -3.62
C LEU A 150 -1.07 4.66 -4.49
N ILE A 151 -1.81 4.39 -5.58
CA ILE A 151 -1.50 3.34 -6.53
C ILE A 151 -1.46 3.99 -7.91
N TRP A 152 -0.37 3.76 -8.62
CA TRP A 152 -0.17 4.21 -9.99
C TRP A 152 -0.10 3.01 -10.91
N SER A 153 -0.65 3.16 -12.12
CA SER A 153 -0.45 2.21 -13.21
C SER A 153 0.20 2.96 -14.37
N GLU A 154 1.32 2.42 -14.87
CA GLU A 154 2.12 3.05 -15.93
C GLU A 154 2.46 4.54 -15.66
N GLY A 155 2.64 4.88 -14.37
CA GLY A 155 2.94 6.24 -13.91
C GLY A 155 1.73 7.16 -13.73
N GLU A 156 0.52 6.73 -14.08
CA GLU A 156 -0.71 7.48 -13.86
C GLU A 156 -1.44 7.05 -12.59
N LEU A 157 -2.01 8.00 -11.85
CA LEU A 157 -2.67 7.70 -10.58
C LEU A 157 -4.01 7.00 -10.84
N VAL A 158 -4.13 5.75 -10.42
CA VAL A 158 -5.35 4.95 -10.59
C VAL A 158 -6.49 5.58 -9.79
N GLY A 159 -7.66 5.72 -10.40
CA GLY A 159 -8.83 6.37 -9.81
C GLY A 159 -8.72 7.89 -9.68
N GLY A 160 -7.55 8.48 -10.00
CA GLY A 160 -7.27 9.89 -9.80
C GLY A 160 -7.18 10.33 -8.33
N HIS A 161 -7.16 9.39 -7.38
CA HIS A 161 -7.04 9.68 -5.95
C HIS A 161 -6.47 8.49 -5.17
N GLY A 162 -5.89 8.77 -4.00
CA GLY A 162 -5.50 7.78 -3.02
C GLY A 162 -6.63 7.43 -2.06
N ILE A 163 -6.55 6.24 -1.48
CA ILE A 163 -7.50 5.70 -0.52
C ILE A 163 -6.96 5.92 0.89
N THR A 164 -7.82 6.20 1.86
CA THR A 164 -7.45 6.20 3.29
C THR A 164 -8.18 5.12 4.07
N ALA A 165 -7.51 4.65 5.12
CA ALA A 165 -8.04 3.71 6.10
C ALA A 165 -7.52 4.09 7.51
N SER A 166 -8.04 3.44 8.56
CA SER A 166 -7.47 3.63 9.90
C SER A 166 -6.00 3.19 9.95
N SER A 167 -5.66 2.14 9.21
CA SER A 167 -4.29 1.72 8.93
C SER A 167 -4.20 0.95 7.60
N VAL A 168 -3.01 0.96 7.00
CA VAL A 168 -2.62 0.07 5.90
C VAL A 168 -1.57 -0.89 6.46
N GLU A 169 -1.96 -2.14 6.65
CA GLU A 169 -1.14 -3.16 7.32
C GLU A 169 -0.12 -3.79 6.37
N GLU A 170 -0.52 -4.01 5.12
CA GLU A 170 0.32 -4.64 4.09
C GLU A 170 -0.19 -4.24 2.71
N ALA A 171 0.73 -3.98 1.78
CA ALA A 171 0.44 -3.82 0.37
C ALA A 171 1.52 -4.56 -0.43
N SER A 172 1.12 -5.33 -1.44
CA SER A 172 2.07 -6.05 -2.29
C SER A 172 1.50 -6.32 -3.66
N MET A 173 2.33 -6.23 -4.69
CA MET A 173 1.95 -6.64 -6.06
C MET A 173 1.85 -8.17 -6.12
N VAL A 174 0.76 -8.68 -6.68
CA VAL A 174 0.51 -10.13 -6.82
C VAL A 174 0.30 -10.55 -8.27
N GLY A 175 0.25 -9.59 -9.19
CA GLY A 175 0.23 -9.74 -10.64
C GLY A 175 0.69 -8.44 -11.31
N ASP A 176 0.60 -8.42 -12.64
CA ASP A 176 0.99 -7.28 -13.48
C ASP A 176 0.01 -6.08 -13.28
N ASP A 177 -1.26 -6.39 -13.04
CA ASP A 177 -2.39 -5.48 -12.82
C ASP A 177 -3.07 -5.67 -11.45
N GLU A 178 -2.57 -6.57 -10.61
CA GLU A 178 -3.15 -6.91 -9.31
C GLU A 178 -2.28 -6.50 -8.11
N ILE A 179 -2.92 -5.86 -7.13
CA ILE A 179 -2.36 -5.58 -5.81
C ILE A 179 -3.18 -6.28 -4.72
N GLU A 180 -2.49 -6.88 -3.76
CA GLU A 180 -3.09 -7.36 -2.53
C GLU A 180 -2.86 -6.34 -1.42
N LEU A 181 -3.95 -5.94 -0.77
CA LEU A 181 -3.98 -4.90 0.24
C LEU A 181 -4.64 -5.42 1.51
N THR A 182 -3.98 -5.24 2.64
CA THR A 182 -4.58 -5.45 3.96
C THR A 182 -4.76 -4.10 4.65
N VAL A 183 -6.00 -3.76 4.97
CA VAL A 183 -6.34 -2.55 5.73
C VAL A 183 -6.86 -2.92 7.11
N GLY A 184 -6.55 -2.07 8.08
CA GLY A 184 -7.02 -2.22 9.44
C GLY A 184 -8.09 -1.19 9.79
N ASN A 185 -8.97 -1.57 10.71
CA ASN A 185 -9.93 -0.67 11.34
C ASN A 185 -9.74 -0.63 12.86
N ARG A 186 -10.00 0.55 13.42
CA ARG A 186 -9.96 0.72 14.87
C ARG A 186 -11.14 0.03 15.52
N GLY A 187 -10.91 -0.43 16.74
CA GLY A 187 -11.97 -0.89 17.63
C GLY A 187 -12.93 0.23 18.01
N ARG A 188 -13.75 -0.01 19.03
CA ARG A 188 -14.79 0.96 19.45
C ARG A 188 -14.21 2.29 19.93
N THR A 189 -12.96 2.27 20.38
CA THR A 189 -12.24 3.47 20.78
C THR A 189 -10.86 3.49 20.15
N THR A 190 -10.30 4.67 19.93
CA THR A 190 -8.94 4.82 19.36
C THR A 190 -7.85 4.17 20.23
N ALA A 191 -8.11 3.99 21.53
CA ALA A 191 -7.16 3.38 22.46
C ALA A 191 -7.03 1.86 22.32
N GLU A 192 -8.01 1.20 21.70
CA GLU A 192 -7.95 -0.24 21.41
C GLU A 192 -6.98 -0.56 20.27
N GLY A 193 -6.60 0.46 19.48
CA GLY A 193 -5.77 0.28 18.29
C GLY A 193 -6.54 -0.37 17.16
N ILE A 194 -5.81 -1.01 16.24
CA ILE A 194 -6.37 -1.78 15.15
C ILE A 194 -6.77 -3.15 15.67
N THR A 195 -8.06 -3.47 15.60
CA THR A 195 -8.62 -4.72 16.14
C THR A 195 -9.22 -5.62 15.07
N GLU A 196 -9.46 -5.06 13.88
CA GLU A 196 -10.03 -5.74 12.74
C GLU A 196 -9.18 -5.44 11.51
N THR A 197 -9.03 -6.42 10.62
CA THR A 197 -8.33 -6.26 9.35
C THR A 197 -9.16 -6.89 8.23
N ALA A 198 -9.00 -6.40 7.02
CA ALA A 198 -9.59 -6.94 5.80
C ALA A 198 -8.50 -7.09 4.74
N ARG A 199 -8.33 -8.29 4.20
CA ARG A 199 -7.39 -8.56 3.11
C ARG A 199 -8.16 -8.65 1.79
N VAL A 200 -7.85 -7.77 0.85
CA VAL A 200 -8.52 -7.67 -0.44
C VAL A 200 -7.50 -7.76 -1.57
N ARG A 201 -7.93 -8.34 -2.69
CA ARG A 201 -7.21 -8.26 -3.96
C ARG A 201 -7.91 -7.26 -4.86
N LEU A 202 -7.16 -6.28 -5.34
CA LEU A 202 -7.63 -5.23 -6.22
C LEU A 202 -6.95 -5.40 -7.58
N GLU A 203 -7.72 -5.29 -8.65
CA GLU A 203 -7.25 -5.29 -10.04
C GLU A 203 -7.42 -3.87 -10.61
N VAL A 204 -6.48 -3.44 -11.44
CA VAL A 204 -6.60 -2.18 -12.18
C VAL A 204 -7.43 -2.42 -13.45
N GLU A 205 -8.67 -1.96 -13.45
CA GLU A 205 -9.58 -2.06 -14.60
C GLU A 205 -10.05 -0.65 -15.02
N ASP A 206 -9.91 -0.29 -16.29
CA ASP A 206 -10.35 0.99 -16.85
C ASP A 206 -9.93 2.21 -16.00
N ASP A 207 -8.65 2.24 -15.60
CA ASP A 207 -8.04 3.26 -14.72
C ASP A 207 -8.68 3.35 -13.32
N GLN A 208 -9.37 2.31 -12.84
CA GLN A 208 -9.96 2.21 -11.51
C GLN A 208 -9.41 1.00 -10.76
N LEU A 209 -9.47 1.05 -9.42
CA LEU A 209 -9.20 -0.11 -8.58
C LEU A 209 -10.50 -0.87 -8.32
N VAL A 210 -10.57 -2.12 -8.79
CA VAL A 210 -11.74 -2.98 -8.65
C VAL A 210 -11.41 -4.12 -7.69
N PRO A 211 -12.18 -4.33 -6.61
CA PRO A 211 -12.01 -5.50 -5.77
C PRO A 211 -12.45 -6.79 -6.48
N VAL A 212 -11.52 -7.72 -6.67
CA VAL A 212 -11.73 -8.99 -7.40
C VAL A 212 -11.68 -10.22 -6.49
N GLY A 213 -11.21 -10.08 -5.25
CA GLY A 213 -11.22 -11.18 -4.27
C GLY A 213 -10.93 -10.76 -2.82
N GLY A 214 -11.10 -11.70 -1.89
CA GLY A 214 -10.85 -11.50 -0.47
C GLY A 214 -12.05 -10.92 0.31
N ASP A 215 -11.77 -10.17 1.36
CA ASP A 215 -12.74 -9.61 2.31
C ASP A 215 -13.40 -8.32 1.80
N ILE A 216 -13.94 -8.34 0.56
CA ILE A 216 -14.37 -7.14 -0.19
C ILE A 216 -15.35 -6.26 0.60
N GLU A 217 -16.38 -6.83 1.21
CA GLU A 217 -17.39 -6.07 1.95
C GLU A 217 -16.81 -5.41 3.21
N GLN A 218 -15.87 -6.07 3.87
CA GLN A 218 -15.20 -5.53 5.05
C GLN A 218 -14.22 -4.42 4.66
N TYR A 219 -13.44 -4.63 3.59
CA TYR A 219 -12.58 -3.62 2.99
C TYR A 219 -13.38 -2.34 2.69
N LYS A 220 -14.49 -2.46 1.95
CA LYS A 220 -15.39 -1.32 1.66
C LYS A 220 -15.89 -0.66 2.93
N SER A 221 -16.29 -1.43 3.94
CA SER A 221 -16.73 -0.84 5.22
C SER A 221 -15.64 -0.04 5.95
N PHE A 222 -14.35 -0.29 5.64
CA PHE A 222 -13.21 0.38 6.25
C PHE A 222 -12.71 1.58 5.43
N THR A 223 -13.01 1.63 4.13
CA THR A 223 -12.48 2.64 3.20
C THR A 223 -13.55 3.54 2.59
N ASP A 224 -14.77 3.04 2.36
CA ASP A 224 -15.85 3.80 1.74
C ASP A 224 -16.30 4.94 2.64
N GLY A 225 -16.41 6.14 2.05
CA GLY A 225 -16.78 7.35 2.76
C GLY A 225 -15.64 7.99 3.55
N ASN A 226 -14.44 7.39 3.57
CA ASN A 226 -13.25 8.08 4.05
C ASN A 226 -12.81 9.16 3.06
N VAL A 227 -11.95 10.04 3.57
CA VAL A 227 -11.34 11.13 2.81
C VAL A 227 -10.44 10.58 1.70
N GLN A 228 -10.55 11.15 0.50
CA GLN A 228 -9.72 10.80 -0.66
C GLN A 228 -8.49 11.71 -0.72
N LEU A 229 -7.37 11.18 -1.22
CA LEU A 229 -6.09 11.91 -1.27
C LEU A 229 -5.74 12.35 -2.70
N TYR A 230 -5.31 13.60 -2.86
CA TYR A 230 -4.91 14.14 -4.16
C TYR A 230 -3.44 14.59 -4.13
N PRO A 231 -2.54 13.86 -4.82
CA PRO A 231 -1.13 14.20 -4.91
C PRO A 231 -0.85 15.42 -5.80
#